data_AF-A0A239KMK4-F1
#
_entry.id   AF-A0A239KMK4-F1
#
_cell.length_a   1.000
_cell.length_b   1.000
_cell.length_c   1.000
_cell.angle_alpha   90.00
_cell.angle_beta   90.00
_cell.angle_gamma   90.00
#
_symmetry.space_group_name_H-M   'P 1'
#
loop_
_entity.id
_entity.type
_entity.pdbx_description
1 polymer ?
#
loop_
_entity_poly.entity_id
_entity_poly.type
_entity_poly.pdbx_seq_one_letter_code
_entity_poly.pdbx_strand_id
1 'polypeptide(L)'
;MGWTGTDPSKWADQSDRMLTALLRNSVQALAKEASTTIPNGGRVPVRTGNLARSVVVDTKPPTVIEGLATGDYSLGIAAIVPGEPIFIGWQARYARRVNYGFVGVDSLGRSFNQSGAGFAEAAAAKWPAIVQAEAQKLGGR
;
A
#
# COMPACT_ATOMS: atom_id res chain seq x y z
N MET A 1 -51.02 0.44 -2.44
CA MET A 1 -49.97 0.67 -1.42
C MET A 1 -48.65 0.82 -2.16
N GLY A 2 -48.12 2.04 -2.24
CA GLY A 2 -46.78 2.28 -2.76
C GLY A 2 -45.76 2.01 -1.67
N TRP A 3 -44.68 1.34 -2.02
CA TRP A 3 -43.59 1.12 -1.07
C TRP A 3 -42.92 2.46 -0.73
N THR A 4 -42.76 2.74 0.56
CA THR A 4 -42.22 4.00 1.11
C THR A 4 -40.78 3.88 1.62
N GLY A 5 -40.07 2.80 1.26
CA GLY A 5 -38.67 2.56 1.65
C GLY A 5 -37.65 3.16 0.67
N THR A 6 -36.37 3.05 1.00
CA THR A 6 -35.24 3.47 0.13
C THR A 6 -35.07 2.49 -1.02
N ASP A 7 -35.31 2.93 -2.27
CA ASP A 7 -35.19 2.13 -3.53
C ASP A 7 -34.06 1.10 -3.45
N PRO A 8 -34.35 -0.23 -3.45
CA PRO A 8 -33.33 -1.21 -3.12
C PRO A 8 -32.23 -1.24 -4.19
N SER A 9 -32.58 -0.89 -5.44
CA SER A 9 -31.60 -0.75 -6.52
C SER A 9 -30.68 0.43 -6.26
N LYS A 10 -31.23 1.60 -5.89
CA LYS A 10 -30.40 2.78 -5.59
C LYS A 10 -29.54 2.58 -4.36
N TRP A 11 -30.07 1.89 -3.35
CA TRP A 11 -29.31 1.54 -2.16
C TRP A 11 -28.15 0.60 -2.49
N ALA A 12 -28.37 -0.41 -3.34
CA ALA A 12 -27.31 -1.30 -3.80
C ALA A 12 -26.23 -0.53 -4.57
N ASP A 13 -26.62 0.32 -5.52
CA ASP A 13 -25.69 1.15 -6.30
C ASP A 13 -24.86 2.10 -5.41
N GLN A 14 -25.50 2.70 -4.40
CA GLN A 14 -24.82 3.55 -3.44
C GLN A 14 -23.83 2.76 -2.59
N SER A 15 -24.23 1.58 -2.13
CA SER A 15 -23.38 0.71 -1.30
C SER A 15 -22.14 0.27 -2.07
N ASP A 16 -22.28 -0.12 -3.34
CA ASP A 16 -21.15 -0.50 -4.21
C ASP A 16 -20.14 0.65 -4.39
N ARG A 17 -20.63 1.87 -4.64
CA ARG A 17 -19.79 3.07 -4.74
C ARG A 17 -19.06 3.37 -3.43
N MET A 18 -19.74 3.23 -2.30
CA MET A 18 -19.15 3.48 -0.99
C MET A 18 -18.08 2.43 -0.64
N LEU A 19 -18.32 1.15 -0.94
CA LEU A 19 -17.33 0.09 -0.75
C LEU A 19 -16.10 0.29 -1.64
N THR A 20 -16.31 0.68 -2.91
CA THR A 20 -15.23 1.01 -3.83
C THR A 20 -14.40 2.20 -3.31
N ALA A 21 -15.06 3.26 -2.85
CA ALA A 21 -14.39 4.42 -2.27
C ALA A 21 -13.61 4.06 -1.00
N LEU A 22 -14.22 3.28 -0.10
CA LEU A 22 -13.56 2.82 1.13
C LEU A 22 -12.29 2.04 0.82
N LEU A 23 -12.36 1.09 -0.11
CA LEU A 23 -11.23 0.25 -0.47
C LEU A 23 -10.10 1.08 -1.10
N ARG A 24 -10.41 1.94 -2.08
CA ARG A 24 -9.42 2.80 -2.75
C ARG A 24 -8.74 3.77 -1.78
N ASN A 25 -9.52 4.43 -0.92
CA ASN A 25 -8.98 5.34 0.09
C ASN A 25 -8.08 4.60 1.10
N SER A 26 -8.50 3.41 1.53
CA SER A 26 -7.72 2.59 2.47
C SER A 26 -6.40 2.13 1.84
N VAL A 27 -6.43 1.67 0.59
CA VAL A 27 -5.21 1.27 -0.14
C VAL A 27 -4.28 2.47 -0.37
N GLN A 28 -4.83 3.64 -0.71
CA GLN A 28 -4.04 4.87 -0.83
C GLN A 28 -3.35 5.22 0.49
N ALA A 29 -4.07 5.14 1.61
CA ALA A 29 -3.52 5.41 2.93
C ALA A 29 -2.43 4.39 3.31
N LEU A 30 -2.63 3.10 2.99
CA LEU A 30 -1.63 2.07 3.23
C LEU A 30 -0.39 2.25 2.34
N ALA A 31 -0.54 2.62 1.06
CA ALA A 31 0.58 2.94 0.16
C ALA A 31 1.36 4.17 0.65
N LYS A 32 0.67 5.17 1.18
CA LYS A 32 1.30 6.33 1.83
C LYS A 32 2.08 5.92 3.07
N GLU A 33 1.51 5.10 3.94
CA GLU A 33 2.23 4.55 5.09
C GLU A 33 3.48 3.76 4.66
N ALA A 34 3.31 2.85 3.70
CA ALA A 34 4.37 2.00 3.14
C ALA A 34 5.49 2.80 2.44
N SER A 35 5.23 4.03 2.03
CA SER A 35 6.24 4.95 1.47
C SER A 35 6.75 5.97 2.48
N THR A 36 6.18 6.03 3.69
CA THR A 36 6.58 7.03 4.69
C THR A 36 7.93 6.65 5.29
N THR A 37 8.86 7.58 5.18
CA THR A 37 10.24 7.40 5.61
C THR A 37 10.41 7.63 7.10
N ILE A 38 11.48 7.08 7.69
CA ILE A 38 11.80 7.28 9.12
C ILE A 38 11.83 8.77 9.52
N PRO A 39 12.50 9.68 8.77
CA PRO A 39 12.47 11.12 9.10
C PRO A 39 11.06 11.75 9.09
N ASN A 40 10.11 11.14 8.39
CA ASN A 40 8.73 11.59 8.28
C ASN A 40 7.77 10.80 9.20
N GLY A 41 8.30 10.09 10.20
CA GLY A 41 7.51 9.34 11.18
C GLY A 41 7.07 7.93 10.72
N GLY A 42 7.57 7.47 9.57
CA GLY A 42 7.32 6.12 9.06
C GLY A 42 8.44 5.15 9.42
N ARG A 43 8.55 4.06 8.64
CA ARG A 43 9.53 2.99 8.89
C ARG A 43 10.47 2.70 7.72
N VAL A 44 10.26 3.34 6.58
CA VAL A 44 11.14 3.12 5.41
C VAL A 44 12.48 3.84 5.62
N PRO A 45 13.62 3.11 5.61
CA PRO A 45 14.93 3.76 5.72
C PRO A 45 15.23 4.64 4.51
N VAL A 46 15.94 5.75 4.74
CA VAL A 46 16.33 6.69 3.68
C VAL A 46 17.82 6.59 3.46
N ARG A 47 18.20 6.35 2.20
CA ARG A 47 19.56 6.59 1.70
C ARG A 47 19.53 7.51 0.49
N THR A 48 18.77 7.16 -0.55
CA THR A 48 18.56 7.97 -1.76
C THR A 48 17.07 8.31 -1.99
N GLY A 49 16.19 7.86 -1.09
CA GLY A 49 14.73 7.94 -1.25
C GLY A 49 14.14 6.95 -2.26
N ASN A 50 14.94 6.22 -3.05
CA ASN A 50 14.41 5.32 -4.06
C ASN A 50 13.56 4.18 -3.47
N LEU A 51 13.92 3.68 -2.29
CA LEU A 51 13.13 2.64 -1.61
C LEU A 51 11.70 3.12 -1.36
N ALA A 52 11.54 4.30 -0.75
CA ALA A 52 10.23 4.90 -0.51
C ALA A 52 9.45 5.17 -1.80
N ARG A 53 10.13 5.65 -2.85
CA ARG A 53 9.52 5.86 -4.17
C ARG A 53 9.19 4.58 -4.93
N SER A 54 9.73 3.43 -4.51
CA SER A 54 9.50 2.14 -5.19
C SER A 54 8.23 1.43 -4.76
N VAL A 55 7.44 2.03 -3.87
CA VAL A 55 6.11 1.52 -3.54
C VAL A 55 5.21 1.61 -4.77
N VAL A 56 4.59 0.49 -5.10
CA VAL A 56 3.60 0.38 -6.17
C VAL A 56 2.34 -0.29 -5.62
N VAL A 57 1.19 0.10 -6.16
CA VAL A 57 -0.09 -0.58 -6.02
C VAL A 57 -0.42 -1.19 -7.38
N ASP A 58 -0.80 -2.47 -7.41
CA ASP A 58 -1.12 -3.17 -8.66
C ASP A 58 -2.10 -4.33 -8.39
N THR A 59 -2.82 -4.79 -9.41
CA THR A 59 -3.65 -6.01 -9.36
C THR A 59 -2.83 -7.27 -9.63
N LYS A 60 -1.55 -7.11 -9.99
CA LYS A 60 -0.57 -8.18 -10.14
C LYS A 60 0.56 -8.04 -9.12
N PRO A 61 1.25 -9.14 -8.75
CA PRO A 61 2.42 -9.05 -7.88
C PRO A 61 3.49 -8.08 -8.44
N PRO A 62 3.97 -7.12 -7.62
CA PRO A 62 4.99 -6.17 -8.06
C PRO A 62 6.27 -6.86 -8.53
N THR A 63 6.76 -6.44 -9.68
CA THR A 63 8.05 -6.90 -10.22
C THR A 63 9.18 -5.94 -9.82
N VAL A 64 10.40 -6.48 -9.78
CA VAL A 64 11.60 -5.67 -9.59
C VAL A 64 11.86 -4.87 -10.87
N ILE A 65 12.15 -3.58 -10.72
CA ILE A 65 12.56 -2.72 -11.83
C ILE A 65 14.06 -2.41 -11.74
N GLU A 66 14.66 -2.19 -12.90
CA GLU A 66 15.97 -1.57 -13.00
C GLU A 66 15.80 -0.03 -13.01
N GLY A 67 16.55 0.67 -12.16
CA GLY A 67 16.54 2.15 -12.11
C GLY A 67 15.71 2.77 -10.97
N LEU A 68 15.37 4.05 -11.17
CA LEU A 68 14.66 4.87 -10.19
C LEU A 68 13.14 4.71 -10.34
N ALA A 69 12.48 4.46 -9.22
CA ALA A 69 11.04 4.40 -9.18
C ALA A 69 10.40 5.80 -9.18
N THR A 70 9.19 5.89 -9.73
CA THR A 70 8.45 7.14 -9.90
C THR A 70 7.84 7.65 -8.60
N GLY A 71 7.45 6.75 -7.69
CA GLY A 71 6.71 7.11 -6.48
C GLY A 71 5.22 7.33 -6.71
N ASP A 72 4.71 6.98 -7.89
CA ASP A 72 3.31 7.14 -8.25
C ASP A 72 2.60 5.78 -8.29
N TYR A 73 1.55 5.65 -7.49
CA TYR A 73 0.68 4.48 -7.39
C TYR A 73 -0.79 4.82 -7.74
N SER A 74 -1.06 6.02 -8.28
CA SER A 74 -2.40 6.51 -8.61
C SER A 74 -3.11 5.63 -9.65
N LEU A 75 -2.41 5.20 -10.70
CA LEU A 75 -2.96 4.32 -11.73
C LEU A 75 -3.37 2.96 -11.16
N GLY A 76 -2.55 2.40 -10.26
CA GLY A 76 -2.87 1.16 -9.56
C GLY A 76 -4.12 1.28 -8.70
N ILE A 77 -4.26 2.40 -7.97
CA ILE A 77 -5.46 2.69 -7.17
C ILE A 77 -6.70 2.83 -8.06
N ALA A 78 -6.58 3.52 -9.19
CA ALA A 78 -7.70 3.70 -10.13
C ALA A 78 -8.21 2.37 -10.70
N ALA A 79 -7.32 1.37 -10.84
CA ALA A 79 -7.65 0.04 -11.33
C ALA A 79 -8.27 -0.89 -10.28
N ILE A 80 -8.36 -0.48 -9.00
CA ILE A 80 -8.91 -1.31 -7.94
C ILE A 80 -10.39 -1.60 -8.18
N VAL A 81 -10.73 -2.90 -8.11
CA VAL A 81 -12.09 -3.44 -8.10
C VAL A 81 -12.28 -4.23 -6.79
N PRO A 82 -13.35 -3.97 -6.01
CA PRO A 82 -13.65 -4.77 -4.82
C PRO A 82 -13.77 -6.27 -5.12
N GLY A 83 -13.16 -7.09 -4.27
CA GLY A 83 -13.16 -8.56 -4.42
C GLY A 83 -11.98 -9.12 -5.22
N GLU A 84 -11.22 -8.27 -5.93
CA GLU A 84 -9.99 -8.68 -6.60
C GLU A 84 -8.75 -8.55 -5.69
N PRO A 85 -7.70 -9.36 -5.91
CA PRO A 85 -6.45 -9.21 -5.18
C PRO A 85 -5.77 -7.87 -5.54
N ILE A 86 -5.31 -7.17 -4.49
CA ILE A 86 -4.55 -5.93 -4.62
C ILE A 86 -3.22 -6.14 -3.93
N PHE A 87 -2.15 -5.80 -4.64
CA PHE A 87 -0.80 -5.89 -4.12
C PHE A 87 -0.26 -4.50 -3.83
N ILE A 88 0.35 -4.34 -2.66
CA ILE A 88 1.18 -3.19 -2.33
C ILE A 88 2.57 -3.74 -2.04
N GLY A 89 3.57 -3.23 -2.75
CA GLY A 89 4.93 -3.75 -2.59
C GLY A 89 5.99 -2.80 -3.13
N TRP A 90 7.24 -3.23 -3.04
CA TRP A 90 8.41 -2.44 -3.41
C TRP A 90 9.09 -3.04 -4.64
N GLN A 91 9.34 -2.21 -5.65
CA GLN A 91 10.01 -2.61 -6.89
C GLN A 91 11.55 -2.50 -6.81
N ALA A 92 12.09 -1.85 -5.77
CA ALA A 92 13.55 -1.76 -5.62
C ALA A 92 14.15 -3.14 -5.35
N ARG A 93 15.13 -3.56 -6.16
CA ARG A 93 15.80 -4.87 -6.06
C ARG A 93 16.31 -5.21 -4.65
N TYR A 94 16.75 -4.21 -3.91
CA TYR A 94 17.30 -4.37 -2.56
C TYR A 94 16.24 -4.30 -1.45
N ALA A 95 14.96 -4.08 -1.76
CA ALA A 95 13.91 -3.87 -0.77
C ALA A 95 13.79 -5.04 0.22
N ARG A 96 13.77 -6.29 -0.27
CA ARG A 96 13.69 -7.49 0.59
C ARG A 96 14.87 -7.58 1.54
N ARG A 97 16.08 -7.29 1.04
CA ARG A 97 17.31 -7.30 1.85
C ARG A 97 17.24 -6.27 2.98
N VAL A 98 16.72 -5.07 2.68
CA VAL A 98 16.55 -4.02 3.70
C VAL A 98 15.43 -4.38 4.67
N ASN A 99 14.34 -5.00 4.20
CA ASN A 99 13.22 -5.37 5.06
C ASN A 99 13.59 -6.46 6.06
N TYR A 100 14.16 -7.57 5.58
CA TYR A 100 14.45 -8.76 6.38
C TYR A 100 15.85 -8.78 6.98
N GLY A 101 16.73 -7.91 6.51
CA GLY A 101 18.15 -7.93 6.87
C GLY A 101 18.92 -8.92 6.01
N PHE A 102 20.23 -8.87 6.14
CA PHE A 102 21.14 -9.76 5.44
C PHE A 102 22.50 -9.81 6.14
N VAL A 103 22.94 -11.03 6.39
CA VAL A 103 24.29 -11.35 6.88
C VAL A 103 24.94 -12.21 5.82
N GLY A 104 26.04 -11.74 5.23
CA GLY A 104 26.76 -12.48 4.21
C GLY A 104 27.39 -11.60 3.14
N VAL A 105 27.96 -12.26 2.13
CA VAL A 105 28.60 -11.62 1.00
C VAL A 105 27.65 -11.66 -0.20
N ASP A 106 27.43 -10.53 -0.86
CA ASP A 106 26.61 -10.51 -2.07
C ASP A 106 27.38 -10.97 -3.32
N SER A 107 26.69 -11.08 -4.45
CA SER A 107 27.28 -11.51 -5.73
C SER A 107 28.38 -10.57 -6.26
N LEU A 108 28.59 -9.41 -5.63
CA LEU A 108 29.66 -8.45 -5.95
C LEU A 108 30.79 -8.48 -4.92
N GLY A 109 30.82 -9.47 -4.01
CA GLY A 109 31.87 -9.61 -3.00
C GLY A 109 31.73 -8.67 -1.80
N ARG A 110 30.61 -7.94 -1.66
CA ARG A 110 30.41 -7.00 -0.56
C ARG A 110 29.86 -7.74 0.66
N SER A 111 30.54 -7.62 1.80
CA SER A 111 30.08 -8.17 3.07
C SER A 111 29.06 -7.25 3.73
N PHE A 112 27.99 -7.85 4.25
CA PHE A 112 26.92 -7.16 4.96
C PHE A 112 26.68 -7.84 6.31
N ASN A 113 26.43 -7.01 7.31
CA ASN A 113 25.81 -7.38 8.57
C ASN A 113 24.69 -6.35 8.84
N GLN A 114 23.56 -6.52 8.15
CA GLN A 114 22.45 -5.59 8.17
C GLN A 114 21.25 -6.24 8.89
N SER A 115 20.76 -5.60 9.95
CA SER A 115 19.47 -5.95 10.55
C SER A 115 18.30 -5.54 9.65
N GLY A 116 17.21 -6.30 9.68
CA GLY A 116 15.99 -5.98 8.97
C GLY A 116 15.29 -4.75 9.54
N ALA A 117 14.73 -3.92 8.65
CA ALA A 117 13.93 -2.76 9.03
C ALA A 117 12.45 -3.09 9.30
N GLY A 118 11.95 -4.23 8.81
CA GLY A 118 10.57 -4.69 9.05
C GLY A 118 9.47 -3.70 8.64
N PHE A 119 9.74 -2.86 7.63
CA PHE A 119 8.81 -1.81 7.21
C PHE A 119 7.58 -2.37 6.50
N ALA A 120 7.68 -3.53 5.84
CA ALA A 120 6.57 -4.14 5.12
C ALA A 120 5.53 -4.68 6.11
N GLU A 121 5.97 -5.45 7.09
CA GLU A 121 5.14 -6.02 8.15
C GLU A 121 4.51 -4.91 9.00
N ALA A 122 5.28 -3.87 9.30
CA ALA A 122 4.79 -2.75 10.07
C ALA A 122 3.73 -1.91 9.35
N ALA A 123 3.84 -1.76 8.02
CA ALA A 123 2.78 -1.13 7.21
C ALA A 123 1.54 -2.03 7.18
N ALA A 124 1.70 -3.32 6.92
CA ALA A 124 0.60 -4.29 6.89
C ALA A 124 -0.16 -4.34 8.22
N ALA A 125 0.53 -4.27 9.35
CA ALA A 125 -0.08 -4.24 10.68
C ALA A 125 -1.02 -3.03 10.91
N LYS A 126 -0.86 -1.94 10.15
CA LYS A 126 -1.73 -0.76 10.24
C LYS A 126 -3.03 -0.90 9.44
N TRP A 127 -3.18 -1.93 8.63
CA TRP A 127 -4.34 -2.11 7.74
C TRP A 127 -5.70 -2.01 8.47
N PRO A 128 -5.94 -2.73 9.59
CA PRO A 128 -7.25 -2.65 10.26
C PRO A 128 -7.59 -1.24 10.73
N ALA A 129 -6.60 -0.51 11.29
CA ALA A 129 -6.79 0.86 11.77
C ALA A 129 -7.02 1.84 10.61
N ILE A 130 -6.35 1.64 9.47
CA ILE A 130 -6.56 2.45 8.26
C ILE A 130 -7.99 2.27 7.73
N VAL A 131 -8.43 1.02 7.57
CA VAL A 131 -9.79 0.73 7.08
C VAL A 131 -10.84 1.33 8.02
N GLN A 132 -10.65 1.20 9.32
CA GLN A 132 -11.55 1.79 10.31
C GLN A 132 -11.60 3.33 10.19
N ALA A 133 -10.45 3.98 10.06
CA ALA A 133 -10.38 5.44 9.92
C ALA A 133 -11.05 5.93 8.63
N GLU A 134 -10.85 5.24 7.50
CA GLU A 134 -11.49 5.60 6.24
C GLU A 134 -13.01 5.33 6.26
N ALA A 135 -13.45 4.25 6.92
CA ALA A 135 -14.87 3.97 7.12
C ALA A 135 -15.56 5.08 7.94
N GLN A 136 -14.91 5.55 9.02
CA GLN A 136 -15.42 6.67 9.81
C GLN A 136 -15.54 7.97 9.00
N LYS A 137 -14.56 8.27 8.13
CA LYS A 137 -14.61 9.45 7.26
C LYS A 137 -15.75 9.40 6.24
N LEU A 138 -16.09 8.19 5.76
CA LEU A 138 -17.19 8.00 4.81
C LEU A 138 -18.56 7.98 5.47
N GLY A 139 -18.68 7.42 6.68
CA GLY A 139 -19.92 7.34 7.44
C GLY A 139 -20.25 8.59 8.26
N GLY A 140 -19.27 9.46 8.55
CA GLY A 140 -19.47 10.74 9.24
C GLY A 140 -19.95 11.88 8.36
N ARG A 141 -20.60 11.58 7.23
CA ARG A 141 -21.21 12.54 6.30
C ARG A 141 -22.72 12.45 6.32
#